data_AF-A0A1B7MDY1-F1
#
_entry.id   AF-A0A1B7MDY1-F1
#
_cell.length_a   1.000
_cell.length_b   1.000
_cell.length_c   1.000
_cell.angle_alpha   90.00
_cell.angle_beta   90.00
_cell.angle_gamma   90.00
#
_symmetry.space_group_name_H-M   'P 1'
#
loop_
_entity.id
_entity.type
_entity.pdbx_description
1 polymer ?
#
loop_
_entity_poly.entity_id
_entity_poly.type
_entity_poly.pdbx_seq_one_letter_code
_entity_poly.pdbx_strand_id
1 'polypeptide(L)'
;FMQYVQPRSQLMVESIGHRMAYDAAVDQGVPKSLVDMYIVHAIKTDPAWYVEHGMFTRQNIARMEDGALSALLPRLDDLLTELEAEIGLYVNAPITSDERWGEFSETLPVYSSPEVVVPVPQEHRVFQRAML
;
A
#
# COMPACT_ATOMS: atom_id res chain seq x y z
N PHE A 1 35.62 -2.76 13.54
CA PHE A 1 34.46 -2.46 14.42
C PHE A 1 33.36 -1.69 13.68
N MET A 2 33.65 -0.50 13.12
CA MET A 2 32.64 0.36 12.46
C MET A 2 31.94 -0.25 11.23
N GLN A 3 32.61 -1.13 10.48
CA GLN A 3 32.13 -1.67 9.19
C GLN A 3 30.84 -2.50 9.28
N TYR A 4 30.56 -3.13 10.42
CA TYR A 4 29.36 -3.95 10.61
C TYR A 4 28.29 -3.30 11.48
N VAL A 5 28.66 -2.25 12.24
CA VAL A 5 27.76 -1.54 13.14
C VAL A 5 27.00 -0.47 12.36
N GLN A 6 27.71 0.39 11.60
CA GLN A 6 27.10 1.54 10.95
C GLN A 6 25.96 1.18 9.97
N PRO A 7 26.07 0.13 9.14
CA PRO A 7 24.97 -0.26 8.25
C PRO A 7 23.75 -0.84 8.98
N ARG A 8 23.93 -1.33 10.21
CA ARG A 8 22.87 -2.00 11.00
C ARG A 8 22.30 -1.13 12.12
N SER A 9 22.94 -0.01 12.45
CA SER A 9 22.50 0.89 13.52
C SER A 9 21.04 1.30 13.37
N GLN A 10 20.61 1.62 12.14
CA GLN A 10 19.22 1.99 11.87
C GLN A 10 18.26 0.84 12.18
N LEU A 11 18.53 -0.36 11.65
CA LEU A 11 17.70 -1.55 11.88
C LEU A 11 17.60 -1.88 13.39
N MET A 12 18.70 -1.75 14.14
CA MET A 12 18.70 -1.96 15.59
C MET A 12 17.79 -0.97 16.31
N VAL A 13 17.91 0.33 15.99
CA VAL A 13 17.05 1.37 16.58
C VAL A 13 15.59 1.16 16.22
N GLU A 14 15.28 0.84 14.96
CA GLU A 14 13.93 0.54 14.50
C GLU A 14 13.34 -0.68 15.21
N SER A 15 14.11 -1.74 15.43
CA SER A 15 13.65 -2.93 16.17
C SER A 15 13.22 -2.63 17.60
N ILE A 16 13.95 -1.72 18.28
CA ILE A 16 13.60 -1.23 19.61
C ILE A 16 12.32 -0.38 19.53
N GLY A 17 12.24 0.50 18.53
CA GLY A 17 11.04 1.29 18.25
C GLY A 17 9.79 0.43 18.01
N HIS A 18 9.91 -0.66 17.25
CA HIS A 18 8.83 -1.61 17.03
C HIS A 18 8.33 -2.25 18.32
N ARG A 19 9.25 -2.64 19.22
CA ARG A 19 8.90 -3.19 20.54
C ARG A 19 8.14 -2.17 21.40
N MET A 20 8.60 -0.91 21.41
CA MET A 20 7.98 0.18 22.17
C MET A 20 6.59 0.54 21.62
N ALA A 21 6.44 0.61 20.30
CA ALA A 21 5.17 0.88 19.65
C ALA A 21 4.14 -0.23 19.94
N TYR A 22 4.57 -1.49 19.94
CA TYR A 22 3.70 -2.60 20.34
C TYR A 22 3.23 -2.48 21.80
N ASP A 23 4.14 -2.21 22.76
CA ASP A 23 3.74 -2.05 24.17
C ASP A 23 2.74 -0.91 24.34
N ALA A 24 3.02 0.24 23.73
CA ALA A 24 2.13 1.39 23.78
C ALA A 24 0.76 1.08 23.16
N ALA A 25 0.72 0.37 22.03
CA ALA A 25 -0.54 0.00 21.38
C ALA A 25 -1.37 -0.96 22.26
N VAL A 26 -0.73 -1.93 22.91
CA VAL A 26 -1.40 -2.84 23.85
C VAL A 26 -1.92 -2.08 25.07
N ASP A 27 -1.12 -1.19 25.65
CA ASP A 27 -1.50 -0.38 26.82
C ASP A 27 -2.67 0.58 26.53
N GLN A 28 -2.75 1.10 25.30
CA GLN A 28 -3.85 1.96 24.84
C GLN A 28 -5.08 1.19 24.36
N GLY A 29 -5.05 -0.15 24.37
CA GLY A 29 -6.19 -0.97 23.96
C GLY A 29 -6.49 -0.92 22.46
N VAL A 30 -5.47 -0.67 21.62
CA VAL A 30 -5.63 -0.73 20.16
C VAL A 30 -6.18 -2.10 19.75
N PRO A 31 -7.14 -2.16 18.81
CA PRO A 31 -7.73 -3.43 18.37
C PRO A 31 -6.68 -4.46 17.98
N LYS A 32 -6.82 -5.68 18.52
CA LYS A 32 -5.84 -6.77 18.30
C LYS A 32 -5.55 -7.05 16.82
N SER A 33 -6.55 -6.96 15.95
CA SER A 33 -6.37 -7.16 14.51
C SER A 33 -5.37 -6.16 13.87
N LEU A 34 -5.37 -4.91 14.33
CA LEU A 34 -4.38 -3.90 13.89
C LEU A 34 -2.99 -4.19 14.47
N VAL A 35 -2.93 -4.57 15.74
CA VAL A 35 -1.68 -4.93 16.42
C VAL A 35 -1.03 -6.15 15.76
N ASP A 36 -1.81 -7.18 15.44
CA ASP A 36 -1.33 -8.38 14.75
C ASP A 36 -0.80 -8.06 13.35
N MET A 37 -1.51 -7.21 12.59
CA MET A 37 -1.07 -6.75 11.28
C MET A 37 0.24 -5.96 11.37
N TYR A 38 0.37 -5.10 12.39
CA TYR A 38 1.60 -4.36 12.66
C TYR A 38 2.79 -5.27 12.96
N ILE A 39 2.59 -6.29 13.82
CA ILE A 39 3.66 -7.26 14.15
C ILE A 39 4.12 -8.00 12.90
N VAL A 40 3.19 -8.47 12.07
CA VAL A 40 3.54 -9.16 10.81
C VAL A 40 4.36 -8.23 9.92
N HIS A 41 3.97 -6.96 9.80
CA HIS A 41 4.73 -5.98 9.04
C HIS A 41 6.15 -5.79 9.61
N ALA A 42 6.28 -5.63 10.93
CA ALA A 42 7.58 -5.50 11.61
C ALA A 42 8.48 -6.75 11.47
N ILE A 43 7.89 -7.94 11.34
CA ILE A 43 8.64 -9.17 11.02
C ILE A 43 9.09 -9.15 9.55
N LYS A 44 8.25 -8.65 8.64
CA LYS A 44 8.51 -8.59 7.20
C LYS A 44 9.53 -7.52 6.78
N THR A 45 9.96 -6.62 7.68
CA THR A 45 11.08 -5.70 7.40
C THR A 45 12.43 -6.43 7.35
N ASP A 46 12.59 -7.51 8.12
CA ASP A 46 13.76 -8.41 8.06
C ASP A 46 13.38 -9.89 8.27
N PRO A 47 12.65 -10.50 7.32
CA PRO A 47 12.17 -11.87 7.46
C PRO A 47 13.32 -12.89 7.41
N ALA A 48 14.44 -12.53 6.79
CA ALA A 48 15.62 -13.39 6.70
C ALA A 48 16.19 -13.65 8.10
N TRP A 49 16.34 -12.61 8.92
CA TRP A 49 16.85 -12.75 10.28
C TRP A 49 15.99 -13.72 11.11
N TYR A 50 14.66 -13.58 11.09
CA TYR A 50 13.79 -14.49 11.84
C TYR A 50 13.82 -15.93 11.34
N VAL A 51 13.97 -16.13 10.03
CA VAL A 51 14.08 -17.46 9.42
C VAL A 51 15.43 -18.10 9.74
N GLU A 52 16.52 -17.35 9.65
CA GLU A 52 17.87 -17.83 9.97
C GLU A 52 18.02 -18.24 11.43
N HIS A 53 17.35 -17.54 12.34
CA HIS A 53 17.34 -17.86 13.77
C HIS A 53 16.29 -18.93 14.14
N GLY A 54 15.58 -19.49 13.17
CA GLY A 54 14.60 -20.56 13.38
C GLY A 54 13.35 -20.13 14.15
N MET A 55 13.08 -18.82 14.25
CA MET A 55 11.89 -18.30 14.93
C MET A 55 10.63 -18.52 14.09
N PHE A 56 10.75 -18.35 12.78
CA PHE A 56 9.65 -18.56 11.83
C PHE A 56 10.14 -19.25 10.56
N THR A 57 9.24 -19.92 9.86
CA THR A 57 9.45 -20.23 8.43
C THR A 57 8.83 -19.13 7.58
N ARG A 58 9.25 -19.01 6.32
CA ARG A 58 8.60 -18.11 5.34
C ARG A 58 7.10 -18.41 5.21
N GLN A 59 6.72 -19.69 5.29
CA GLN A 59 5.31 -20.10 5.24
C GLN A 59 4.56 -19.67 6.51
N ASN A 60 5.19 -19.72 7.69
CA ASN A 60 4.56 -19.21 8.91
C ASN A 60 4.28 -17.72 8.81
N ILE A 61 5.24 -16.92 8.33
CA ILE A 61 5.07 -15.47 8.16
C ILE A 61 3.90 -15.17 7.20
N ALA A 62 3.83 -15.87 6.06
CA ALA A 62 2.74 -15.69 5.10
C ALA A 62 1.35 -16.05 5.70
N ARG A 63 1.27 -17.10 6.52
CA ARG A 63 0.02 -17.47 7.21
C ARG A 63 -0.37 -16.46 8.30
N MET A 64 0.60 -15.90 9.00
CA MET A 64 0.34 -14.84 9.99
C MET A 64 -0.22 -13.60 9.30
N GLU A 65 0.34 -13.22 8.14
CA GLU A 65 -0.18 -12.12 7.32
C GLU A 65 -1.61 -12.37 6.86
N ASP A 66 -1.86 -13.53 6.26
CA ASP A 66 -3.19 -13.91 5.76
C ASP A 66 -4.23 -13.92 6.89
N GLY A 67 -3.88 -14.43 8.07
CA GLY A 67 -4.76 -14.43 9.24
C GLY A 67 -5.03 -13.03 9.79
N ALA A 68 -4.00 -12.18 9.90
CA ALA A 68 -4.15 -10.81 10.35
C ALA A 68 -5.02 -9.99 9.37
N LEU A 69 -4.77 -10.14 8.07
CA LEU A 69 -5.53 -9.46 7.02
C LEU A 69 -6.99 -9.94 6.99
N SER A 70 -7.23 -11.24 7.08
CA SER A 70 -8.57 -11.82 7.12
C SER A 70 -9.39 -11.34 8.32
N ALA A 71 -8.74 -11.07 9.45
CA ALA A 71 -9.40 -10.51 10.64
C ALA A 71 -9.61 -9.00 10.55
N LEU A 72 -8.72 -8.28 9.87
CA LEU A 72 -8.75 -6.82 9.76
C LEU A 72 -9.71 -6.32 8.68
N LEU A 73 -9.67 -6.93 7.48
CA LEU A 73 -10.43 -6.45 6.31
C LEU A 73 -11.93 -6.25 6.57
N PRO A 74 -12.65 -7.16 7.25
CA PRO A 74 -14.08 -6.97 7.50
C PRO A 74 -14.41 -5.77 8.39
N ARG A 75 -13.42 -5.24 9.13
CA ARG A 75 -13.57 -4.10 10.05
C ARG A 75 -12.92 -2.83 9.52
N LEU A 76 -12.35 -2.86 8.31
CA LEU A 76 -11.57 -1.75 7.79
C LEU A 76 -12.42 -0.48 7.67
N ASP A 77 -13.62 -0.60 7.14
CA ASP A 77 -14.54 0.54 6.97
C ASP A 77 -14.96 1.15 8.32
N ASP A 78 -15.23 0.30 9.32
CA ASP A 78 -15.56 0.77 10.68
C ASP A 78 -14.38 1.54 11.30
N LEU A 79 -13.17 1.00 11.19
CA LEU A 79 -11.96 1.63 11.72
C LEU A 79 -11.64 2.96 11.02
N LEU A 80 -11.86 3.03 9.70
CA LEU A 80 -11.71 4.27 8.94
C LEU A 80 -12.76 5.30 9.33
N THR A 81 -14.01 4.87 9.58
CA THR A 81 -15.08 5.74 10.05
C THR A 81 -14.77 6.31 11.44
N GLU A 82 -14.29 5.47 12.37
CA GLU A 82 -13.84 5.90 13.70
C GLU A 82 -12.69 6.92 13.60
N LEU A 83 -11.71 6.66 12.73
CA LEU A 83 -10.60 7.57 12.48
C LEU A 83 -11.06 8.89 11.87
N GLU A 84 -11.93 8.85 10.87
CA GLU A 84 -12.49 10.04 10.24
C GLU A 84 -13.28 10.89 11.24
N ALA A 85 -14.01 10.27 12.17
CA ALA A 85 -14.68 10.99 13.25
C ALA A 85 -13.70 11.75 14.16
N GLU A 86 -12.48 11.23 14.35
CA GLU A 86 -11.45 11.86 15.18
C GLU A 86 -10.65 12.93 14.43
N ILE A 87 -10.20 12.65 13.21
CA ILE A 87 -9.25 13.51 12.48
C ILE A 87 -9.81 14.17 11.22
N GLY A 88 -11.05 13.87 10.83
CA GLY A 88 -11.64 14.26 9.53
C GLY A 88 -11.68 15.77 9.28
N LEU A 89 -11.73 16.58 10.34
CA LEU A 89 -11.65 18.05 10.25
C LEU A 89 -10.29 18.56 9.74
N TYR A 90 -9.24 17.74 9.91
CA TYR A 90 -7.88 18.07 9.47
C TYR A 90 -7.53 17.44 8.12
N VAL A 91 -8.41 16.59 7.59
CA VAL A 91 -8.21 15.90 6.32
C VAL A 91 -8.67 16.79 5.17
N ASN A 92 -7.69 17.41 4.49
CA ASN A 92 -7.93 18.26 3.32
C ASN A 92 -7.86 17.49 1.99
N ALA A 93 -7.55 16.20 2.02
CA ALA A 93 -7.44 15.40 0.81
C ALA A 93 -8.84 15.15 0.21
N PRO A 94 -9.11 15.58 -1.04
CA PRO A 94 -10.44 15.48 -1.63
C PRO A 94 -10.86 14.05 -1.96
N ILE A 95 -9.90 13.11 -2.07
CA ILE A 95 -10.17 11.69 -2.36
C ILE A 95 -10.88 10.95 -1.21
N THR A 96 -11.10 11.60 -0.07
CA THR A 96 -11.69 10.97 1.12
C THR A 96 -13.20 10.84 1.06
N SER A 97 -13.89 11.61 0.21
CA SER A 97 -15.32 11.45 -0.04
C SER A 97 -15.64 11.65 -1.52
N ASP A 98 -16.70 11.01 -2.00
CA ASP A 98 -17.13 11.15 -3.39
C ASP A 98 -17.52 12.59 -3.72
N GLU A 99 -18.11 13.32 -2.77
CA GLU A 99 -18.49 14.72 -2.92
C GLU A 99 -17.27 15.61 -3.10
N ARG A 100 -16.29 15.52 -2.18
CA ARG A 100 -15.04 16.31 -2.27
C ARG A 100 -14.24 15.95 -3.52
N TRP A 101 -14.25 14.68 -3.90
CA TRP A 101 -13.60 14.21 -5.11
C TRP A 101 -14.26 14.80 -6.36
N GLY A 102 -15.60 14.85 -6.39
CA GLY A 102 -16.36 15.49 -7.45
C GLY A 102 -16.04 16.98 -7.58
N GLU A 103 -16.14 17.72 -6.48
CA GLU A 103 -15.80 19.15 -6.42
C GLU A 103 -14.36 19.42 -6.89
N PHE A 104 -13.40 18.61 -6.44
CA PHE A 104 -12.02 18.70 -6.87
C PHE A 104 -11.85 18.42 -8.37
N SER A 105 -12.52 17.38 -8.87
CA SER A 105 -12.43 16.98 -10.29
C SER A 105 -12.95 18.08 -11.23
N GLU A 106 -13.96 18.84 -10.80
CA GLU A 106 -14.49 19.98 -11.55
C GLU A 106 -13.50 21.15 -11.65
N THR A 107 -12.53 21.26 -10.73
CA THR A 107 -11.49 22.30 -10.80
C THR A 107 -10.38 22.01 -11.81
N LEU A 108 -10.30 20.78 -12.35
CA LEU A 108 -9.20 20.35 -13.20
C LEU A 108 -9.40 20.79 -14.67
N PRO A 109 -8.34 21.26 -15.34
CA PRO A 109 -8.41 21.62 -16.76
C PRO A 109 -8.64 20.40 -17.65
N VAL A 110 -9.62 20.48 -18.54
CA VAL A 110 -9.88 19.46 -19.55
C VAL A 110 -9.04 19.76 -20.79
N TYR A 111 -8.15 18.85 -21.15
CA TYR A 111 -7.39 18.91 -22.39
C TYR A 111 -7.98 17.95 -23.41
N SER A 112 -8.49 18.47 -24.52
CA SER A 112 -8.93 17.67 -25.67
C SER A 112 -7.93 17.76 -26.82
N SER A 113 -7.68 16.65 -27.51
CA SER A 113 -7.03 16.69 -28.83
C SER A 113 -7.96 17.36 -29.84
N PRO A 114 -7.44 18.14 -30.81
CA PRO A 114 -8.20 18.47 -32.01
C PRO A 114 -8.73 17.17 -32.63
N GLU A 115 -9.94 17.24 -33.18
CA GLU A 115 -10.57 16.15 -33.91
C GLU A 115 -9.62 15.71 -35.03
N VAL A 116 -8.93 14.57 -34.82
CA VAL A 116 -8.14 13.96 -35.88
C VAL A 116 -9.15 13.37 -36.84
N VAL A 117 -9.41 14.07 -37.94
CA VAL A 117 -10.06 13.49 -39.11
C VAL A 117 -9.18 12.34 -39.55
N VAL A 118 -9.52 11.12 -39.13
CA VAL A 118 -8.81 9.91 -39.54
C VAL A 118 -9.04 9.80 -41.04
N PRO A 119 -8.01 9.97 -41.90
CA PRO A 119 -8.22 9.87 -43.33
C PRO A 119 -8.68 8.44 -43.61
N VAL A 120 -9.78 8.30 -44.38
CA VAL A 120 -10.26 6.99 -44.85
C VAL A 120 -9.07 6.24 -45.47
N PRO A 121 -8.77 5.00 -45.03
CA PRO A 121 -7.65 4.25 -45.57
C PRO A 121 -7.75 4.18 -47.09
N GLN A 122 -6.77 4.74 -47.78
CA GLN A 122 -6.70 4.64 -49.23
C GLN A 122 -6.50 3.16 -49.58
N GLU A 123 -7.39 2.60 -50.40
CA GLU A 123 -7.24 1.25 -50.92
C GLU A 123 -5.90 1.16 -51.67
N HIS A 124 -4.97 0.40 -51.09
CA HIS A 124 -3.70 0.14 -51.75
C HIS A 124 -3.99 -0.73 -52.98
N ARG A 125 -3.80 -0.17 -54.19
CA ARG A 125 -3.84 -0.95 -55.43
C ARG A 125 -2.77 -2.03 -55.35
N VAL A 126 -3.21 -3.28 -55.24
CA VAL A 126 -2.36 -4.46 -55.31
C VAL A 126 -1.72 -4.48 -56.70
N PHE A 127 -0.40 -4.28 -56.77
CA PHE A 127 0.35 -4.50 -58.00
C PHE A 127 0.30 -6.00 -58.35
N GLN A 128 -0.53 -6.35 -59.33
CA GLN A 128 -0.44 -7.67 -59.98
C GLN A 128 0.91 -7.75 -60.69
N ARG A 129 1.85 -8.52 -60.14
CA ARG A 129 3.09 -8.88 -60.84
C ARG A 129 2.72 -9.72 -62.05
N ALA A 130 3.15 -9.26 -63.22
CA ALA A 130 3.08 -9.98 -64.47
C ALA A 130 3.81 -11.33 -64.34
N MET A 131 3.11 -12.38 -64.75
CA MET A 131 3.62 -13.74 -64.96
C MET A 131 4.60 -13.68 -66.15
N LEU A 132 5.85 -14.06 -65.90
CA LEU A 132 6.77 -14.62 -66.91
C LEU A 132 6.79 -16.13 -66.70
#